data_AF-A0A1M5P8T1-F1
#
_entry.id   AF-A0A1M5P8T1-F1
#
_cell.length_a   1.000
_cell.length_b   1.000
_cell.length_c   1.000
_cell.angle_alpha   90.00
_cell.angle_beta   90.00
_cell.angle_gamma   90.00
#
_symmetry.space_group_name_H-M   'P 1'
#
loop_
_entity.id
_entity.type
_entity.pdbx_description
1 polymer ?
#
loop_
_entity_poly.entity_id
_entity_poly.type
_entity_poly.pdbx_seq_one_letter_code
_entity_poly.pdbx_strand_id
1 'polypeptide(L)' 'MDVINKSVSESLKLTCIFEWKQMELQMNKFDVIFLTEAREFLLEIEDKSRNKIIFNIDKSRIKIDNELFKKLSG' A
#
# COMPACT_ATOMS: atom_id res chain seq x y z
N MET A 1 27.36 2.97 25.35
CA MET A 1 26.02 2.42 25.01
C MET A 1 25.49 2.92 23.66
N ASP A 2 25.95 4.07 23.14
CA ASP A 2 25.30 4.75 22.00
C ASP A 2 25.60 4.14 20.62
N VAL A 3 26.77 3.54 20.45
CA VAL A 3 27.19 2.91 19.18
C VAL A 3 26.37 1.66 18.88
N ILE A 4 26.04 0.87 19.92
CA ILE A 4 25.24 -0.35 19.80
C ILE A 4 23.80 0.02 19.42
N ASN A 5 23.23 1.03 20.06
CA ASN A 5 21.87 1.49 19.77
C ASN A 5 21.73 2.04 18.35
N LYS A 6 22.77 2.70 17.81
CA LYS A 6 22.79 3.18 16.43
C LYS A 6 22.84 2.04 15.42
N SER A 7 23.70 1.05 15.65
CA SER A 7 23.84 -0.14 14.79
C SER A 7 22.57 -1.01 14.79
N VAL A 8 21.91 -1.16 15.95
CA VAL A 8 20.62 -1.85 16.07
C VAL A 8 19.50 -1.09 15.34
N SER A 9 19.47 0.25 15.44
CA SER A 9 18.52 1.09 14.71
C SER A 9 18.70 1.02 13.18
N GLU A 10 19.95 1.01 12.71
CA GLU A 10 20.27 0.86 11.29
C GLU A 10 19.92 -0.54 10.78
N SER A 11 20.14 -1.58 11.58
CA SER A 11 19.75 -2.96 11.26
C SER A 11 18.22 -3.12 11.19
N LEU A 12 17.45 -2.52 12.11
CA LEU A 12 15.98 -2.51 12.06
C LEU A 12 15.43 -1.72 10.86
N LYS A 13 16.09 -0.63 10.46
CA LYS A 13 15.74 0.10 9.24
C LYS A 13 16.00 -0.74 7.99
N LEU A 14 17.12 -1.45 7.95
CA LEU A 14 17.49 -2.30 6.83
C LEU A 14 16.56 -3.52 6.70
N THR A 15 16.15 -4.16 7.80
CA THR A 15 15.17 -5.26 7.75
C THR A 15 13.80 -4.78 7.31
N CYS A 16 13.34 -3.61 7.76
CA CYS A 16 12.09 -3.01 7.30
C CYS A 16 12.12 -2.71 5.78
N ILE A 17 13.24 -2.19 5.27
CA ILE A 17 13.45 -1.98 3.82
C ILE A 17 13.50 -3.32 3.06
N PHE A 18 14.12 -4.35 3.64
CA PHE A 18 14.25 -5.67 3.03
C PHE A 18 12.90 -6.42 2.96
N GLU A 19 12.09 -6.34 4.01
CA GLU A 19 10.72 -6.85 4.03
C GLU A 19 9.83 -6.13 3.00
N TRP A 20 9.99 -4.82 2.81
CA TRP A 20 9.27 -4.07 1.78
C TRP A 20 9.67 -4.49 0.37
N LYS A 21 10.95 -4.82 0.15
CA LYS A 21 11.46 -5.28 -1.14
C LYS A 21 11.07 -6.72 -1.47
N GLN A 22 10.85 -7.58 -0.48
CA GLN A 22 10.29 -8.92 -0.68
C GLN A 22 8.80 -8.90 -1.07
N MET A 23 8.10 -7.80 -0.81
CA MET A 23 6.67 -7.62 -1.17
C MET A 23 6.47 -7.27 -2.65
N GLU A 24 7.52 -6.84 -3.36
CA GLU A 24 7.51 -6.46 -4.80
C GLU A 24 7.42 -7.66 -5.76
N LEU A 25 7.48 -8.90 -5.27
CA LEU A 25 7.41 -10.14 -6.06
C LEU A 25 6.14 -10.95 -5.81
N GLN A 26 5.02 -10.31 -5.47
CA GLN A 26 3.75 -10.99 -5.36
C GLN A 26 2.95 -10.84 -6.66
N MET A 27 2.53 -11.97 -7.22
CA MET A 27 1.69 -12.00 -8.42
C MET A 27 0.33 -11.36 -8.08
N ASN A 28 -0.06 -10.34 -8.84
CA ASN A 28 -1.36 -9.70 -8.70
C ASN A 28 -2.47 -10.76 -8.81
N LYS A 29 -3.37 -10.79 -7.82
CA LYS A 29 -4.47 -11.76 -7.79
C LYS A 29 -5.56 -11.42 -8.81
N PHE A 30 -5.67 -10.15 -9.16
CA PHE A 30 -6.62 -9.64 -10.14
C PHE A 30 -6.12 -8.32 -10.76
N ASP A 31 -6.66 -8.01 -11.92
CA ASP A 31 -6.44 -6.75 -12.60
C ASP A 31 -7.50 -5.71 -12.25
N VAL A 32 -7.08 -4.45 -12.21
CA VAL A 32 -7.96 -3.32 -11.97
C VAL A 32 -8.01 -2.48 -13.24
N ILE A 33 -9.22 -2.33 -13.78
CA ILE A 33 -9.49 -1.50 -14.95
C ILE A 33 -10.39 -0.37 -14.48
N PHE A 34 -9.98 0.87 -14.73
CA PHE A 34 -10.79 2.03 -14.42
C PHE A 34 -11.72 2.37 -15.59
N LEU A 35 -12.97 2.66 -15.27
CA LEU A 35 -13.89 3.33 -16.19
C LEU A 35 -13.50 4.80 -16.35
N THR A 36 -14.03 5.46 -17.39
CA THR A 36 -13.70 6.86 -17.67
C THR A 36 -14.16 7.78 -16.56
N GLU A 37 -15.39 7.58 -16.10
CA GLU A 37 -16.04 8.32 -15.03
C GLU A 37 -15.26 8.19 -13.71
N ALA A 38 -14.71 6.99 -13.44
CA ALA A 38 -13.88 6.77 -12.26
C ALA A 38 -12.55 7.53 -12.34
N ARG A 39 -11.96 7.68 -13.53
CA ARG A 39 -10.74 8.48 -13.72
C ARG A 39 -11.03 9.97 -13.54
N GLU A 40 -12.12 10.46 -14.11
CA GLU A 40 -12.56 11.85 -13.97
C GLU A 40 -12.80 12.20 -12.49
N PHE A 41 -13.53 11.34 -11.77
CA PHE A 41 -13.72 11.49 -10.32
C PHE A 41 -12.40 11.54 -9.55
N LEU A 42 -11.44 10.65 -9.86
CA LEU A 42 -10.14 10.66 -9.19
C LEU A 42 -9.39 11.98 -9.44
N LEU A 43 -9.47 12.56 -10.64
CA LEU A 43 -8.82 13.84 -10.98
C LEU A 43 -9.42 15.03 -10.22
N GLU A 44 -10.70 14.99 -9.85
CA GLU A 44 -11.35 16.03 -9.05
C GLU A 44 -10.94 16.02 -7.57
N ILE A 45 -10.40 14.90 -7.07
CA ILE A 45 -9.96 14.74 -5.68
C ILE A 45 -8.58 15.38 -5.46
N GLU A 46 -8.36 15.97 -4.29
CA GLU A 46 -7.04 16.46 -3.84
C GLU A 46 -5.95 15.37 -3.94
N ASP A 47 -4.76 15.75 -4.43
CA ASP A 47 -3.65 14.83 -4.71
C ASP A 47 -3.30 13.88 -3.56
N LYS A 48 -3.31 14.36 -2.30
CA LYS A 48 -3.02 13.53 -1.13
C LYS A 48 -4.03 12.40 -0.95
N SER A 49 -5.31 12.71 -1.13
CA SER A 49 -6.41 11.75 -1.01
C SER A 49 -6.44 10.80 -2.20
N ARG A 50 -6.23 11.31 -3.42
CA ARG A 50 -6.12 10.52 -4.65
C ARG A 50 -5.01 9.48 -4.55
N ASN A 51 -3.81 9.89 -4.12
CA ASN A 51 -2.67 8.99 -3.95
C ASN A 51 -2.95 7.89 -2.93
N LYS A 52 -3.67 8.19 -1.85
CA LYS A 52 -4.06 7.19 -0.85
C LYS A 52 -5.07 6.18 -1.40
N ILE A 53 -6.01 6.63 -2.23
CA ILE A 53 -6.98 5.76 -2.89
C ILE A 53 -6.25 4.82 -3.86
N ILE A 54 -5.41 5.35 -4.75
CA ILE A 54 -4.63 4.56 -5.72
C ILE A 54 -3.74 3.55 -4.99
N PHE A 55 -3.02 3.98 -3.96
CA PHE A 55 -2.18 3.09 -3.15
C PHE A 55 -2.96 1.92 -2.54
N ASN A 56 -4.16 2.17 -2.00
CA ASN A 56 -5.00 1.12 -1.44
C ASN A 56 -5.51 0.16 -2.53
N ILE A 57 -5.89 0.69 -3.69
CA ILE A 57 -6.31 -0.12 -4.84
C ILE A 57 -5.17 -1.05 -5.28
N ASP A 58 -3.97 -0.51 -5.50
CA ASP A 58 -2.81 -1.32 -5.89
C ASP A 58 -2.46 -2.36 -4.82
N LYS A 59 -2.50 -1.98 -3.55
CA LYS A 59 -2.24 -2.91 -2.44
C LYS A 59 -3.27 -4.03 -2.36
N SER A 60 -4.53 -3.74 -2.69
CA SER A 60 -5.60 -4.74 -2.69
C SER A 60 -5.41 -5.84 -3.75
N ARG A 61 -4.71 -5.53 -4.85
CA ARG A 61 -4.38 -6.50 -5.92
C ARG A 61 -3.51 -7.64 -5.40
N ILE A 62 -2.69 -7.37 -4.38
CA ILE A 62 -1.79 -8.33 -3.77
C ILE A 62 -2.46 -8.97 -2.54
N LYS A 63 -3.05 -8.14 -1.67
CA LYS A 63 -3.64 -8.58 -0.41
C LYS A 63 -5.16 -8.36 -0.42
N ILE A 64 -5.90 -9.46 -0.48
CA ILE A 64 -7.34 -9.46 -0.21
C ILE A 64 -7.52 -9.36 1.30
N ASP A 65 -7.82 -8.16 1.78
CA ASP A 65 -8.10 -7.94 3.19
C ASP A 65 -9.59 -8.19 3.45
N ASN A 66 -9.92 -9.40 3.90
CA ASN A 66 -11.29 -9.82 4.20
C ASN A 66 -11.93 -9.02 5.35
N GLU A 67 -11.14 -8.25 6.11
CA GLU A 67 -11.67 -7.42 7.21
C GLU A 67 -11.98 -5.99 6.77
N LEU A 68 -11.34 -5.52 5.69
CA LEU A 68 -11.54 -4.18 5.15
C LEU A 68 -12.99 -3.97 4.67
N PHE A 69 -13.61 -5.01 4.10
CA PHE A 69 -14.99 -4.95 3.61
C PHE A 69 -16.05 -5.18 4.70
N LYS A 70 -15.68 -5.72 5.87
CA LYS A 70 -16.63 -5.93 6.98
C LYS A 70 -17.20 -4.61 7.54
N LYS A 71 -16.48 -3.49 7.35
CA LYS A 71 -16.88 -2.15 7.82
C LYS A 71 -17.81 -1.39 6.85
N LEU A 72 -18.13 -1.98 5.70
CA LEU A 72 -19.04 -1.39 4.71
C LEU A 72 -20.49 -1.85 4.87
N SER A 73 -20.81 -2.60 5.94
CA SER A 73 -22.20 -2.76 6.36
C SER A 73 -22.71 -1.40 6.86
N GLY A 74 -23.50 -0.73 6.03
CA GLY A 74 -24.23 0.49 6.38
C GLY A 74 -25.21 0.29 7.53
#